data_AF-A0A1E5JUC5-F1
#
_entry.id   AF-A0A1E5JUC5-F1
#
_cell.length_a   1.000
_cell.length_b   1.000
_cell.length_c   1.000
_cell.angle_alpha   90.00
_cell.angle_beta   90.00
_cell.angle_gamma   90.00
#
_symmetry.space_group_name_H-M   'P 1'
#
loop_
_entity.id
_entity.type
_entity.pdbx_description
1 polymer ?
#
loop_
_entity_poly.entity_id
_entity_poly.type
_entity_poly.pdbx_seq_one_letter_code
_entity_poly.pdbx_strand_id
1 'polypeptide(L)'
;MTKYANGYKAIFNIGNPNYVTFSGLKVNIGWTKADNIYEINKNGKNKLRTAEITINKPILPGIWNKVAVILSPAKSDDINLMILSITTNEILLSKDYRKSTS
;
A
#
# COMPACT_ATOMS: atom_id res chain seq x y z
N MET A 1 11.55 7.29 5.27
CA MET A 1 12.03 5.91 4.99
C MET A 1 13.32 5.69 5.78
N THR A 2 13.65 4.44 6.11
CA THR A 2 14.89 4.10 6.86
C THR A 2 15.67 3.01 6.13
N LYS A 3 17.00 3.07 6.15
CA LYS A 3 17.84 2.05 5.51
C LYS A 3 17.63 0.70 6.21
N TYR A 4 17.45 -0.37 5.43
CA TYR A 4 17.22 -1.71 5.95
C TYR A 4 17.85 -2.74 5.02
N ALA A 5 18.83 -3.50 5.51
CA ALA A 5 19.61 -4.45 4.70
C ALA A 5 20.13 -3.82 3.39
N ASN A 6 19.85 -4.44 2.25
CA ASN A 6 20.19 -3.99 0.88
C ASN A 6 19.13 -3.05 0.26
N GLY A 7 18.28 -2.43 1.07
CA GLY A 7 17.16 -1.62 0.62
C GLY A 7 16.68 -0.62 1.68
N TYR A 8 15.38 -0.34 1.65
CA TYR A 8 14.74 0.59 2.57
C TYR A 8 13.47 0.00 3.18
N LYS A 9 13.21 0.35 4.45
CA LYS A 9 11.92 0.17 5.09
C LYS A 9 11.10 1.45 4.94
N ALA A 10 10.00 1.36 4.22
CA ALA A 10 9.00 2.41 4.09
C ALA A 10 7.82 2.13 5.05
N ILE A 11 7.30 3.18 5.67
CA ILE A 11 6.12 3.10 6.54
C ILE A 11 5.04 3.96 5.90
N PHE A 12 3.91 3.34 5.61
CA PHE A 12 2.72 3.98 5.06
C PHE A 12 1.60 3.96 6.09
N ASN A 13 0.80 5.02 6.14
CA ASN A 13 -0.46 5.03 6.85
C ASN A 13 -1.57 4.85 5.80
N ILE A 14 -2.34 3.77 5.92
CA ILE A 14 -3.46 3.47 5.02
C ILE A 14 -4.75 3.70 5.80
N GLY A 15 -5.51 4.69 5.38
CA GLY A 15 -6.82 5.02 5.94
C GLY A 15 -7.93 4.39 5.11
N ASN A 16 -9.03 4.02 5.76
CA ASN A 16 -10.25 3.64 5.06
C ASN A 16 -11.24 4.80 5.06
N PRO A 17 -11.44 5.47 3.90
CA PRO A 17 -12.40 6.58 3.79
C PRO A 17 -13.85 6.11 3.62
N ASN A 18 -14.09 4.80 3.54
CA ASN A 18 -15.41 4.22 3.33
C ASN A 18 -16.05 3.79 4.66
N TYR A 19 -17.37 3.60 4.65
CA TYR A 19 -18.14 3.13 5.80
C TYR A 19 -18.12 1.61 6.01
N VAL A 20 -17.51 0.85 5.09
CA VAL A 20 -17.40 -0.61 5.17
C VAL A 20 -16.06 -1.03 5.73
N THR A 21 -15.98 -2.19 6.38
CA THR A 21 -14.69 -2.75 6.81
C THR A 21 -14.08 -3.58 5.68
N PHE A 22 -12.80 -3.41 5.38
CA PHE A 22 -12.08 -4.28 4.44
C PHE A 22 -11.29 -5.35 5.18
N SER A 23 -11.17 -6.53 4.57
CA SER A 23 -10.34 -7.64 5.06
C SER A 23 -9.41 -8.10 3.95
N GLY A 24 -8.21 -8.56 4.32
CA GLY A 24 -7.26 -9.17 3.38
C GLY A 24 -6.78 -8.22 2.28
N LEU A 25 -6.52 -6.94 2.60
CA LEU A 25 -6.01 -6.00 1.61
C LEU A 25 -4.65 -6.46 1.07
N LYS A 26 -4.54 -6.55 -0.26
CA LYS A 26 -3.26 -6.69 -0.93
C LYS A 26 -2.78 -5.30 -1.33
N VAL A 27 -1.57 -4.97 -0.90
CA VAL A 27 -0.94 -3.70 -1.23
C VAL A 27 0.26 -4.00 -2.10
N ASN A 28 0.21 -3.51 -3.34
CA ASN A 28 1.32 -3.54 -4.27
C ASN A 28 1.98 -2.16 -4.29
N ILE A 29 3.27 -2.12 -3.98
CA ILE A 29 4.08 -0.91 -4.01
C ILE A 29 5.10 -1.05 -5.11
N GLY A 30 5.02 -0.14 -6.09
CA GLY A 30 6.01 0.03 -7.13
C GLY A 30 6.97 1.17 -6.80
N TRP A 31 8.25 1.02 -7.12
CA TRP A 31 9.24 2.11 -7.06
C TRP A 31 10.13 2.15 -8.30
N THR A 32 10.53 3.36 -8.68
CA THR A 32 11.35 3.61 -9.88
C THR A 32 12.08 4.95 -9.79
N LYS A 33 13.10 5.11 -10.62
CA LYS A 33 13.85 6.35 -10.82
C LYS A 33 13.18 7.33 -11.79
N ALA A 34 12.08 6.93 -12.43
CA ALA A 34 11.30 7.82 -13.30
C ALA A 34 10.80 9.04 -12.52
N ASP A 35 10.77 10.21 -13.17
CA ASP A 35 10.28 11.44 -12.53
C ASP A 35 8.76 11.57 -12.59
N ASN A 36 8.11 10.83 -13.51
CA ASN A 36 6.66 10.76 -13.65
C ASN A 36 6.21 9.41 -14.21
N ILE A 37 4.89 9.16 -14.17
CA ILE A 37 4.29 7.88 -14.58
C ILE A 37 4.51 7.53 -16.07
N TYR A 38 4.68 8.53 -16.95
CA TYR A 38 4.83 8.32 -18.39
C TYR A 38 6.25 7.87 -18.79
N GLU A 39 7.21 8.03 -17.89
CA GLU A 39 8.59 7.61 -18.11
C GLU A 39 8.87 6.17 -17.67
N ILE A 40 7.92 5.57 -16.95
CA ILE A 40 8.04 4.21 -16.45
C ILE A 40 8.18 3.25 -17.62
N ASN A 41 9.22 2.41 -17.58
CA ASN A 41 9.58 1.47 -18.64
C ASN A 41 9.84 2.09 -20.02
N LYS A 42 9.86 3.42 -20.15
CA LYS A 42 10.17 4.11 -21.41
C LYS A 42 11.59 3.75 -21.84
N ASN A 43 11.69 3.12 -23.01
CA ASN A 43 12.96 2.64 -23.57
C ASN A 43 13.77 1.75 -22.61
N GLY A 44 13.10 1.05 -21.68
CA GLY A 44 13.72 0.11 -20.74
C GLY A 44 14.57 0.72 -19.61
N LYS A 45 14.63 2.06 -19.49
CA LYS A 45 15.51 2.75 -18.52
C LYS A 45 14.93 2.80 -17.10
N ASN A 46 13.66 3.17 -16.95
CA ASN A 46 13.04 3.39 -15.64
C ASN A 46 12.15 2.21 -15.24
N LYS A 47 12.78 1.05 -15.02
CA LYS A 47 12.06 -0.19 -14.68
C LYS A 47 11.33 -0.05 -13.36
N LEU A 48 10.03 -0.36 -13.36
CA LEU A 48 9.24 -0.43 -12.14
C LEU A 48 9.60 -1.71 -11.38
N ARG A 49 10.16 -1.57 -10.17
CA ARG A 49 10.30 -2.67 -9.21
C ARG A 49 9.07 -2.70 -8.33
N THR A 50 8.64 -3.86 -7.90
CA THR A 50 7.44 -4.01 -7.08
C THR A 50 7.69 -4.88 -5.85
N ALA A 51 6.92 -4.63 -4.80
CA ALA A 51 6.77 -5.50 -3.65
C ALA A 51 5.29 -5.61 -3.31
N GLU A 52 4.86 -6.80 -2.94
CA GLU A 52 3.50 -7.06 -2.48
C GLU A 52 3.53 -7.41 -1.00
N ILE A 53 2.56 -6.90 -0.27
CA ILE A 53 2.26 -7.31 1.10
C ILE A 53 0.76 -7.52 1.26
N THR A 54 0.40 -8.37 2.21
CA THR A 54 -0.99 -8.57 2.62
C THR A 54 -1.20 -8.01 4.01
N ILE A 55 -2.24 -7.19 4.17
CA ILE A 55 -2.71 -6.72 5.47
C ILE A 55 -3.84 -7.63 5.91
N ASN A 56 -3.50 -8.58 6.78
CA ASN A 56 -4.45 -9.55 7.32
C ASN A 56 -5.38 -8.98 8.41
N LYS A 57 -5.10 -7.76 8.88
CA LYS A 57 -5.93 -7.09 9.89
C LYS A 57 -7.10 -6.37 9.21
N PRO A 58 -8.30 -6.38 9.82
CA PRO A 58 -9.42 -5.58 9.33
C PRO A 58 -9.09 -4.09 9.27
N ILE A 59 -9.50 -3.44 8.19
CA ILE A 59 -9.31 -2.01 7.98
C ILE A 59 -10.63 -1.30 8.25
N LEU A 60 -10.77 -0.85 9.48
CA LEU A 60 -11.98 -0.21 9.99
C LEU A 60 -12.20 1.18 9.37
N PRO A 61 -13.47 1.61 9.16
CA PRO A 61 -13.82 2.96 8.71
C PRO A 61 -13.16 4.06 9.54
N GLY A 62 -12.56 5.05 8.88
CA GLY A 62 -11.97 6.23 9.52
C GLY A 62 -10.69 5.98 10.31
N ILE A 63 -10.13 4.76 10.31
CA ILE A 63 -8.92 4.42 11.08
C ILE A 63 -7.70 4.37 10.17
N TRP A 64 -6.60 5.01 10.62
CA TRP A 64 -5.29 4.91 10.00
C TRP A 64 -4.56 3.64 10.43
N ASN A 65 -4.10 2.86 9.46
CA ASN A 65 -3.38 1.60 9.68
C ASN A 65 -1.92 1.77 9.26
N LYS A 66 -0.98 1.51 10.18
CA LYS A 66 0.46 1.56 9.90
C LYS A 66 0.90 0.27 9.21
N VAL A 67 1.56 0.44 8.08
CA VAL A 67 1.99 -0.65 7.21
C VAL A 67 3.46 -0.47 6.87
N ALA A 68 4.28 -1.48 7.14
CA ALA A 68 5.71 -1.45 6.86
C ALA A 68 6.03 -2.33 5.67
N VAL A 69 6.78 -1.80 4.71
CA VAL A 69 7.16 -2.50 3.48
C VAL A 69 8.66 -2.39 3.27
N ILE A 70 9.28 -3.50 2.89
CA ILE A 70 10.69 -3.57 2.56
C ILE A 70 10.83 -3.40 1.05
N LEU A 71 11.44 -2.29 0.64
CA LEU A 71 11.79 -1.97 -0.73
C LEU A 71 13.19 -2.52 -0.99
N SER A 72 13.29 -3.74 -1.52
CA SER A 72 14.57 -4.42 -1.75
C SER A 72 14.59 -5.18 -3.08
N PRO A 73 15.69 -5.12 -3.86
CA PRO A 73 16.84 -4.24 -3.64
C PRO A 73 16.52 -2.77 -4.00
N ALA A 74 17.07 -1.81 -3.26
CA ALA A 74 16.89 -0.38 -3.56
C ALA A 74 18.05 0.50 -3.06
N LYS A 75 18.59 1.34 -3.94
CA LYS A 75 19.49 2.47 -3.57
C LYS A 75 18.68 3.74 -3.33
N SER A 76 19.25 4.75 -2.66
CA SER A 76 18.55 6.04 -2.45
C SER A 76 18.09 6.63 -3.78
N ASP A 77 18.95 6.55 -4.79
CA ASP A 77 18.76 7.18 -6.09
C ASP A 77 17.91 6.32 -7.04
N ASP A 78 17.39 5.17 -6.57
CA ASP A 78 16.49 4.30 -7.33
C ASP A 78 15.00 4.67 -7.12
N ILE A 79 14.69 5.62 -6.22
CA ILE A 79 13.32 5.93 -5.78
C ILE A 79 13.03 7.43 -5.96
N ASN A 80 12.65 7.82 -7.17
CA ASN A 80 12.09 9.15 -7.45
C ASN A 80 10.56 9.13 -7.42
N LEU A 81 9.97 8.01 -7.81
CA LEU A 81 8.53 7.83 -7.87
C LEU A 81 8.12 6.51 -7.19
N MET A 82 7.08 6.59 -6.38
CA MET A 82 6.40 5.42 -5.80
C MET A 82 4.96 5.37 -6.29
N ILE A 83 4.51 4.17 -6.63
CA ILE A 83 3.13 3.88 -7.03
C ILE A 83 2.54 2.93 -6.02
N LEU A 84 1.36 3.25 -5.52
CA LEU A 84 0.61 2.42 -4.59
C LEU A 84 -0.64 1.91 -5.30
N SER A 85 -0.85 0.59 -5.27
CA SER A 85 -2.10 -0.04 -5.66
C SER A 85 -2.60 -0.89 -4.49
N ILE A 86 -3.89 -0.76 -4.20
CA ILE A 86 -4.55 -1.52 -3.14
C ILE A 86 -5.70 -2.27 -3.79
N THR A 87 -5.73 -3.57 -3.59
CA THR A 87 -6.83 -4.43 -4.02
C THR A 87 -7.38 -5.19 -2.82
N THR A 88 -8.67 -5.51 -2.90
CA THR A 88 -9.36 -6.33 -1.92
C THR A 88 -10.30 -7.27 -2.65
N ASN A 89 -10.40 -8.49 -2.15
CA ASN A 89 -11.38 -9.45 -2.64
C ASN A 89 -12.61 -9.52 -1.73
N GLU A 90 -12.53 -8.90 -0.55
CA GLU A 90 -13.53 -9.04 0.51
C GLU A 90 -13.89 -7.67 1.09
N ILE A 91 -15.19 -7.46 1.23
CA ILE A 91 -15.77 -6.42 2.08
C ILE A 91 -16.53 -7.11 3.20
N LEU A 92 -16.32 -6.65 4.43
CA LEU A 92 -17.10 -7.07 5.58
C LEU A 92 -18.23 -6.08 5.77
N LEU A 93 -19.44 -6.52 5.41
CA LEU A 93 -20.66 -5.81 5.76
C LEU A 93 -21.04 -6.20 7.19
N SER A 94 -20.76 -5.34 8.16
CA SER A 94 -21.35 -5.49 9.48
C SER A 94 -22.79 -4.96 9.42
N LYS A 95 -23.77 -5.79 9.78
CA LYS A 95 -25.11 -5.30 10.08
C LYS A 95 -24.99 -4.31 11.23
N ASP A 96 -25.24 -3.04 10.97
CA ASP A 96 -25.29 -2.04 12.03
C ASP A 96 -26.30 -2.51 13.08
N TYR A 97 -25.77 -2.82 14.26
CA TYR A 97 -26.52 -3.10 15.48
C TYR A 97 -27.09 -1.75 15.96
N ARG A 98 -27.98 -1.13 15.19
CA ARG A 98 -28.97 -0.25 15.81
C ARG A 98 -29.72 -1.18 16.77
N LYS A 99 -29.42 -1.09 18.06
CA LYS A 99 -30.33 -1.61 19.08
C LYS A 99 -31.69 -1.04 18.72
N SER A 100 -32.56 -1.91 18.22
CA SER A 100 -33.99 -1.66 18.22
C SER A 100 -34.33 -1.41 19.68
N THR A 101 -34.45 -0.15 20.06
CA THR A 101 -35.11 0.21 21.30
C THR A 101 -36.56 -0.17 21.11
N SER A 102 -36.89 -1.38 21.56
CA SER A 102 -38.24 -1.82 21.89
C SER A 102 -38.85 -0.89 22.93
#